data_AF-A0A1F4Q2W2-F1
#
_entry.id   AF-A0A1F4Q2W2-F1
#
_cell.length_a   1.000
_cell.length_b   1.000
_cell.length_c   1.000
_cell.angle_alpha   90.00
_cell.angle_beta   90.00
_cell.angle_gamma   90.00
#
_symmetry.space_group_name_H-M   'P 1'
#
loop_
_entity.id
_entity.type
_entity.pdbx_description
1 polymer ?
#
loop_
_entity_poly.entity_id
_entity_poly.type
_entity_poly.pdbx_seq_one_letter_code
_entity_poly.pdbx_strand_id
1 'polypeptide(L)' 'MTSVVVKEDESFEGALRRFKKQCEKAGVLSELRKREHYEKPSVRRKKKMLAARKKTQKRMRVISE' A
#
# COMPACT_ATOMS: atom_id res chain seq x y z
N MET A 1 -1.84 -10.47 -7.90
CA MET A 1 -2.62 -9.86 -8.99
C MET A 1 -3.97 -9.47 -8.39
N THR A 2 -4.40 -8.22 -8.51
CA THR A 2 -5.66 -7.73 -7.90
C THR A 2 -6.77 -7.73 -8.93
N SER A 3 -7.86 -8.46 -8.68
CA SER A 3 -9.05 -8.47 -9.53
C SER A 3 -10.26 -7.95 -8.74
N VAL A 4 -11.15 -7.24 -9.42
CA VAL A 4 -12.45 -6.81 -8.91
C VAL A 4 -13.50 -7.36 -9.85
N VAL A 5 -14.46 -8.13 -9.33
CA VAL A 5 -15.64 -8.56 -10.08
C VAL A 5 -16.68 -7.46 -9.95
N VAL A 6 -17.15 -6.94 -11.09
CA VAL A 6 -18.21 -5.93 -11.14
C VAL A 6 -19.55 -6.64 -11.00
N LYS A 7 -20.43 -6.13 -10.13
CA LYS A 7 -21.80 -6.62 -9.98
C LYS A 7 -22.75 -5.82 -10.88
N GLU A 8 -23.88 -6.42 -11.24
CA GLU A 8 -24.83 -5.83 -12.20
C GLU A 8 -25.43 -4.49 -11.73
N ASP A 9 -25.56 -4.27 -10.41
CA ASP A 9 -26.09 -3.02 -9.82
C ASP A 9 -25.03 -1.95 -9.53
N GLU A 10 -23.81 -2.08 -10.03
CA GLU A 10 -22.74 -1.12 -9.76
C GLU A 10 -22.49 -0.11 -10.87
N SER A 11 -22.39 1.16 -10.47
CA SER A 11 -21.79 2.19 -11.31
C SER A 11 -20.30 1.88 -11.55
N PHE A 12 -19.87 2.06 -12.79
CA PHE A 12 -18.48 1.92 -13.25
C PHE A 12 -17.48 2.64 -12.34
N GLU A 13 -17.83 3.84 -11.87
CA GLU A 13 -16.97 4.64 -11.00
C GLU A 13 -16.75 4.00 -9.63
N GLY A 14 -17.77 3.31 -9.10
CA GLY A 14 -17.70 2.54 -7.86
C GLY A 14 -16.75 1.34 -7.99
N ALA A 15 -16.85 0.60 -9.08
CA ALA A 15 -15.95 -0.51 -9.38
C ALA A 15 -14.49 -0.03 -9.54
N LEU A 16 -14.27 1.08 -10.26
CA LEU A 16 -12.95 1.69 -10.44
C LEU A 16 -12.33 2.13 -9.11
N ARG A 17 -13.10 2.76 -8.22
CA ARG A 17 -12.62 3.19 -6.91
C ARG A 17 -12.16 2.00 -6.06
N ARG A 18 -12.90 0.88 -6.09
CA ARG A 18 -12.49 -0.33 -5.38
C ARG A 18 -11.26 -0.99 -5.98
N PHE A 19 -11.15 -0.98 -7.29
CA PHE A 19 -9.94 -1.47 -7.96
C PHE A 19 -8.71 -0.65 -7.55
N LYS A 20 -8.80 0.68 -7.59
CA LYS A 20 -7.73 1.57 -7.11
C LYS A 20 -7.37 1.28 -5.66
N LYS A 21 -8.36 1.14 -4.77
CA LYS A 21 -8.13 0.78 -3.36
C LYS A 21 -7.50 -0.60 -3.17
N GLN A 22 -7.85 -1.58 -4.00
CA GLN A 22 -7.19 -2.90 -3.99
C GLN A 22 -5.74 -2.82 -4.46
N CYS A 23 -5.45 -2.06 -5.53
CA CYS A 23 -4.09 -1.82 -6.01
C CYS A 23 -3.22 -1.10 -4.96
N GLU A 24 -3.80 -0.13 -4.25
CA GLU A 24 -3.14 0.55 -3.12
C GLU A 24 -2.88 -0.41 -1.96
N LYS A 25 -3.87 -1.24 -1.59
CA LYS A 25 -3.74 -2.25 -0.52
C LYS A 25 -2.69 -3.30 -0.86
N ALA A 26 -2.64 -3.74 -2.12
CA ALA A 26 -1.63 -4.65 -2.63
C ALA A 26 -0.23 -4.00 -2.69
N GLY A 27 -0.14 -2.67 -2.63
CA GLY A 27 1.13 -1.96 -2.59
C GLY A 27 1.92 -2.04 -3.89
N VAL A 28 1.27 -2.34 -5.02
CA VAL A 28 1.91 -2.56 -6.33
C VAL A 28 2.82 -1.38 -6.73
N LEU A 29 2.34 -0.15 -6.56
CA LEU A 29 3.12 1.06 -6.85
C LEU A 29 4.32 1.24 -5.89
N SER A 30 4.16 0.82 -4.63
CA SER A 30 5.26 0.88 -3.65
C SER A 30 6.32 -0.19 -3.92
N GLU A 31 5.92 -1.32 -4.48
CA GLU A 31 6.84 -2.38 -4.90
C GLU A 31 7.60 -1.99 -6.16
N LEU A 32 6.92 -1.39 -7.13
CA LEU A 32 7.54 -0.87 -8.35
C LEU A 32 8.68 0.10 -8.01
N ARG A 33 8.42 1.11 -7.17
CA ARG A 33 9.45 2.07 -6.71
C ARG A 33 10.61 1.44 -5.95
N LYS A 34 10.39 0.32 -5.25
CA LYS A 34 11.46 -0.41 -4.53
C LYS A 34 12.32 -1.24 -5.48
N ARG A 35 11.81 -1.58 -6.65
CA ARG A 35 12.47 -2.41 -7.67
C ARG A 35 13.11 -1.59 -8.80
N GLU A 36 12.76 -0.30 -8.92
CA GLU A 36 13.33 0.62 -9.93
C GLU A 36 14.86 0.65 -9.94
N HIS A 37 15.50 0.53 -8.78
CA HIS A 37 16.96 0.53 -8.66
C HIS A 37 17.42 -0.50 -7.63
N TYR A 38 18.64 -1.02 -7.83
CA TYR A 38 19.27 -1.87 -6.83
C TYR A 38 19.53 -1.09 -5.55
N GLU A 39 19.03 -1.62 -4.44
CA GLU A 39 19.29 -1.09 -3.12
C GLU A 39 20.04 -2.15 -2.30
N LYS A 40 21.20 -1.77 -1.76
CA LYS A 40 22.00 -2.66 -0.91
C LYS A 40 21.15 -3.24 0.24
N PRO A 41 21.34 -4.51 0.61
CA PRO A 41 20.54 -5.18 1.66
C PRO A 41 20.46 -4.38 2.97
N SER A 42 21.56 -3.73 3.37
CA SER A 42 21.62 -2.91 4.59
C SER A 42 20.67 -1.71 4.54
N VAL A 43 20.57 -1.03 3.39
CA VAL A 43 19.70 0.14 3.23
C VAL A 43 18.24 -0.30 3.17
N ARG A 44 17.94 -1.42 2.50
CA ARG A 44 16.60 -2.05 2.50
C ARG A 44 16.14 -2.40 3.93
N ARG A 45 17.02 -2.99 4.75
CA ARG A 45 16.75 -3.30 6.16
C ARG A 45 16.47 -2.02 6.97
N LYS A 46 17.31 -0.99 6.82
CA LYS A 46 17.13 0.31 7.48
C LYS A 46 15.79 0.96 7.11
N LYS A 47 15.44 1.02 5.82
CA LYS A 47 14.16 1.56 5.35
C LYS A 47 12.96 0.78 5.91
N LYS A 48 13.04 -0.56 5.96
CA LYS A 48 11.98 -1.40 6.56
C LYS A 48 11.75 -1.08 8.03
N MET A 49 12.82 -0.92 8.83
CA MET A 49 12.72 -0.58 10.25
C MET A 49 12.11 0.81 10.46
N LEU A 50 12.55 1.81 9.70
CA LEU A 50 12.01 3.17 9.78
C LEU A 50 10.52 3.22 9.42
N ALA A 51 10.11 2.49 8.37
CA ALA A 51 8.70 2.39 7.99
C ALA A 51 7.85 1.74 9.09
N ALA A 52 8.33 0.69 9.75
CA ALA A 52 7.64 0.03 10.86
C ALA A 52 7.51 0.96 12.09
N ARG A 53 8.57 1.69 12.45
CA ARG A 53 8.53 2.69 13.53
C ARG A 53 7.52 3.80 13.23
N LYS A 54 7.55 4.36 12.02
CA LYS A 54 6.59 5.40 11.60
C LYS A 54 5.15 4.90 11.64
N LYS A 55 4.88 3.64 11.23
CA LYS A 55 3.55 3.03 11.31
C LYS A 55 3.07 2.90 12.76
N THR A 56 3.96 2.48 13.65
CA THR A 56 3.66 2.33 15.09
C THR A 56 3.35 3.68 15.74
N GLN A 57 4.18 4.69 15.50
CA GLN A 57 3.96 6.05 16.00
C GLN A 57 2.62 6.63 15.53
N LYS A 58 2.28 6.47 14.24
CA LYS A 58 0.98 6.88 13.72
C LYS A 58 -0.18 6.17 14.41
N ARG A 59 -0.05 4.86 14.66
CA ARG A 59 -1.09 4.09 15.37
C ARG A 59 -1.26 4.56 16.82
N MET A 60 -0.15 4.80 17.52
CA MET A 60 -0.19 5.30 18.91
C MET A 60 -0.88 6.65 19.00
N ARG A 61 -0.60 7.57 18.05
CA ARG A 61 -1.26 8.88 17.99
C ARG A 61 -2.78 8.79 17.86
N VAL A 62 -3.26 7.88 17.01
CA VAL A 62 -4.71 7.66 16.79
C VAL A 62 -5.38 6.98 18.00
N ILE A 63 -4.63 6.32 18.88
CA ILE A 63 -5.15 5.69 20.10
C ILE A 63 -5.14 6.67 21.28
N SER A 64 -4.24 7.65 21.26
CA SER A 64 -4.14 8.69 22.29
C SER A 64 -5.04 9.91 22.05
N GLU A 65 -5.62 10.03 20.85
CA GLU A 65 -6.67 10.99 20.47
C GLU A 65 -8.04 10.29 20.60
#